data_AF-A0A484I6D2-F1
#
_entry.id   AF-A0A484I6D2-F1
#
_cell.length_a   1.000
_cell.length_b   1.000
_cell.length_c   1.000
_cell.angle_alpha   90.00
_cell.angle_beta   90.00
_cell.angle_gamma   90.00
#
_symmetry.space_group_name_H-M   'P 1'
#
loop_
_entity.id
_entity.type
_entity.pdbx_description
1 polymer ?
#
loop_
_entity_poly.entity_id
_entity_poly.type
_entity_poly.pdbx_seq_one_letter_code
_entity_poly.pdbx_strand_id
1 'polypeptide(L)'
;MTSATSILKRSVYVCSLLILLIGGYLFVLPNVGNIYSYNFNWFSENSISIVFAQTSASTMDNMNKTKLVYHLSSDEPWRATIALLDSQTMLKMGYNVTLMLSIEGVQLGVKNPHQYLGLQPLIKNVSDFISKGGQVIICETCLKIAGYDNTDIINGSIIGDPKIMANLLNQTTVVDY
;
A
#
# COMPACT_ATOMS: atom_id res chain seq x y z
N MET A 1 -60.39 -12.87 11.63
CA MET A 1 -60.13 -12.55 13.04
C MET A 1 -58.81 -13.18 13.42
N THR A 2 -57.96 -12.41 14.15
CA THR A 2 -56.66 -12.76 14.75
C THR A 2 -55.55 -13.15 13.75
N SER A 3 -54.25 -12.87 13.90
CA SER A 3 -53.40 -12.50 15.04
C SER A 3 -52.09 -11.86 14.53
N ALA A 4 -51.37 -11.20 15.45
CA ALA A 4 -50.09 -10.52 15.29
C ALA A 4 -48.85 -11.47 15.22
N THR A 5 -47.72 -10.94 14.70
CA THR A 5 -46.29 -11.06 15.16
C THR A 5 -45.34 -10.69 14.00
N SER A 6 -44.65 -9.52 14.03
CA SER A 6 -43.25 -9.27 14.44
C SER A 6 -42.19 -9.79 13.42
N ILE A 7 -41.05 -9.16 13.08
CA ILE A 7 -40.32 -7.94 13.53
C ILE A 7 -39.14 -7.64 12.54
N LEU A 8 -38.88 -6.33 12.31
CA LEU A 8 -37.62 -5.59 12.00
C LEU A 8 -36.63 -6.01 10.88
N LYS A 9 -36.28 -5.05 9.99
CA LYS A 9 -35.16 -4.12 10.24
C LYS A 9 -35.08 -2.94 9.24
N ARG A 10 -35.28 -1.75 9.83
CA ARG A 10 -34.43 -0.54 9.75
C ARG A 10 -34.41 0.24 8.43
N SER A 11 -35.45 1.05 8.24
CA SER A 11 -35.51 2.18 7.31
C SER A 11 -35.44 3.50 8.07
N VAL A 12 -34.47 4.32 7.68
CA VAL A 12 -34.43 5.79 7.71
C VAL A 12 -35.36 6.49 8.73
N TYR A 13 -34.81 6.84 9.89
CA TYR A 13 -35.42 7.87 10.75
C TYR A 13 -34.92 9.25 10.31
N VAL A 14 -35.82 9.96 9.66
CA VAL A 14 -35.86 11.42 9.53
C VAL A 14 -35.61 12.03 10.92
N CYS A 15 -34.50 12.75 11.09
CA CYS A 15 -34.22 13.48 12.32
C CYS A 15 -34.34 14.98 12.03
N SER A 16 -35.27 15.58 12.74
CA SER A 16 -35.76 16.95 12.63
C SER A 16 -34.64 17.99 12.69
N LEU A 17 -34.71 18.97 11.80
CA LEU A 17 -33.90 20.18 11.79
C LEU A 17 -34.13 20.96 13.10
N LEU A 18 -33.11 21.06 13.96
CA LEU A 18 -33.06 22.03 15.03
C LEU A 18 -31.94 23.03 14.72
N ILE A 19 -32.32 24.18 14.16
CA ILE A 19 -31.41 25.29 13.85
C ILE A 19 -31.40 26.22 15.07
N LEU A 20 -30.30 26.21 15.83
CA LEU A 20 -30.02 27.25 16.82
C LEU A 20 -29.08 28.29 16.19
N LEU A 21 -29.64 29.45 15.85
CA LEU A 21 -28.91 30.63 15.40
C LEU A 21 -28.47 31.46 16.62
N ILE A 22 -27.23 31.27 17.08
CA ILE A 22 -26.51 32.31 17.82
C ILE A 22 -25.05 32.27 17.33
N GLY A 23 -24.63 33.33 16.62
CA GLY A 23 -23.22 33.60 16.35
C GLY A 23 -22.60 32.87 15.14
N GLY A 24 -23.17 33.03 13.94
CA GLY A 24 -22.40 33.15 12.68
C GLY A 24 -21.44 32.05 12.23
N TYR A 25 -21.39 30.88 12.87
CA TYR A 25 -20.53 29.76 12.47
C TYR A 25 -21.35 28.49 12.30
N LEU A 26 -21.35 27.96 11.07
CA LEU A 26 -21.88 26.63 10.77
C LEU A 26 -20.74 25.61 10.89
N PHE A 27 -20.70 24.87 12.00
CA PHE A 27 -19.84 23.70 12.13
C PHE A 27 -20.58 22.47 11.57
N VAL A 28 -20.18 22.01 10.38
CA VAL A 28 -20.55 20.69 9.88
C VAL A 28 -19.40 19.73 10.21
N LEU A 29 -19.66 18.70 11.03
CA LEU A 29 -18.68 17.64 11.27
C LEU A 29 -18.54 16.79 9.99
N PRO A 30 -17.31 16.51 9.50
CA PRO A 30 -17.13 15.86 8.23
C PRO A 30 -17.38 14.35 8.35
N ASN A 31 -18.21 13.82 7.47
CA ASN A 31 -18.13 12.43 7.06
C ASN A 31 -17.41 12.41 5.70
N VAL A 32 -16.15 12.00 5.73
CA VAL A 32 -15.31 11.51 4.62
C VAL A 32 -15.16 12.43 3.40
N GLY A 33 -13.93 12.94 3.23
CA GLY A 33 -13.26 12.91 1.91
C GLY A 33 -13.02 14.23 1.18
N ASN A 34 -13.53 15.37 1.62
CA ASN A 34 -13.30 16.64 0.92
C ASN A 34 -13.04 17.80 1.90
N ILE A 35 -11.93 18.50 1.71
CA ILE A 35 -11.67 19.79 2.38
C ILE A 35 -12.23 20.87 1.46
N TYR A 36 -13.30 21.53 1.89
CA TYR A 36 -13.85 22.70 1.20
C TYR A 36 -13.30 23.96 1.85
N SER A 37 -12.50 24.72 1.12
CA SER A 37 -12.12 26.09 1.49
C SER A 37 -13.10 27.07 0.87
N TYR A 38 -13.86 27.80 1.67
CA TYR A 38 -14.76 28.86 1.20
C TYR A 38 -14.03 30.20 1.28
N ASN A 39 -13.78 30.83 0.14
CA ASN A 39 -13.34 32.23 0.09
C ASN A 39 -14.58 33.11 -0.10
N PHE A 40 -14.94 33.89 0.92
CA PHE A 40 -16.09 34.80 0.89
C PHE A 40 -15.62 36.21 0.56
N ASN A 41 -15.69 36.60 -0.71
CA ASN A 41 -15.49 37.98 -1.13
C ASN A 41 -16.83 38.71 -1.15
N TRP A 42 -16.92 39.78 -0.35
CA TRP A 42 -18.14 40.53 -0.11
C TRP A 42 -18.24 41.71 -1.09
N PHE A 43 -18.83 41.53 -2.28
CA PHE A 43 -19.30 42.69 -3.07
C PHE A 43 -20.49 42.32 -3.98
N SER A 44 -21.62 42.97 -3.67
CA SER A 44 -22.63 43.60 -4.56
C SER A 44 -23.14 42.88 -5.83
N GLU A 45 -24.44 42.54 -5.76
CA GLU A 45 -25.45 42.51 -6.84
C GLU A 45 -25.03 42.14 -8.27
N ASN A 46 -25.27 40.87 -8.65
CA ASN A 46 -26.16 40.44 -9.73
C ASN A 46 -25.77 39.06 -10.28
N SER A 47 -26.74 38.15 -10.35
CA SER A 47 -26.69 36.81 -10.98
C SER A 47 -25.56 35.87 -10.53
N ILE A 48 -25.88 34.95 -9.62
CA ILE A 48 -24.99 33.83 -9.27
C ILE A 48 -25.07 32.76 -10.37
N SER A 49 -24.10 32.75 -11.28
CA SER A 49 -23.84 31.57 -12.11
C SER A 49 -22.94 30.62 -11.31
N ILE A 50 -23.48 29.48 -10.88
CA ILE A 50 -22.68 28.42 -10.25
C ILE A 50 -21.92 27.72 -11.37
N VAL A 51 -20.67 28.13 -11.60
CA VAL A 51 -19.75 27.41 -12.49
C VAL A 51 -19.13 26.29 -11.68
N PHE A 52 -19.60 25.06 -11.88
CA PHE A 52 -18.90 23.87 -11.40
C PHE A 52 -17.64 23.69 -12.24
N ALA A 53 -16.52 24.23 -11.77
CA ALA A 53 -15.21 23.84 -12.29
C ALA A 53 -14.96 22.40 -11.84
N GLN A 54 -15.32 21.42 -12.68
CA GLN A 54 -14.74 20.09 -12.56
C GLN A 54 -13.25 20.24 -12.83
N THR A 55 -12.45 20.34 -11.76
CA THR A 55 -11.04 20.01 -11.87
C THR A 55 -11.03 18.51 -12.13
N SER A 56 -11.13 18.12 -13.41
CA SER A 56 -10.68 16.81 -13.80
C SER A 56 -9.29 16.66 -13.20
N ALA A 57 -9.06 15.56 -12.47
CA ALA A 57 -7.74 15.17 -12.02
C ALA A 57 -6.88 14.92 -13.26
N SER A 58 -6.48 16.01 -13.90
CA SER A 58 -5.77 16.09 -15.15
C SER A 58 -4.33 16.24 -14.76
N THR A 59 -3.70 15.07 -14.65
CA THR A 59 -2.29 14.72 -14.84
C THR A 59 -1.99 13.59 -13.86
N MET A 60 -2.13 12.35 -14.35
CA MET A 60 -1.24 11.29 -13.87
C MET A 60 0.14 11.72 -14.30
N ASP A 61 0.72 12.51 -13.42
CA ASP A 61 2.03 13.08 -13.54
C ASP A 61 2.98 11.92 -13.86
N ASN A 62 3.77 12.10 -14.90
CA ASN A 62 4.96 11.30 -15.14
C ASN A 62 5.99 11.67 -14.06
N MET A 63 5.57 11.53 -12.79
CA MET A 63 6.43 11.65 -11.64
C MET A 63 7.27 10.40 -11.67
N ASN A 64 8.58 10.62 -11.73
CA ASN A 64 9.61 9.68 -11.38
C ASN A 64 9.36 9.19 -9.94
N LYS A 65 8.39 8.28 -9.77
CA LYS A 65 7.93 7.79 -8.47
C LYS A 65 9.13 7.24 -7.74
N THR A 66 9.32 7.68 -6.49
CA THR A 66 10.42 7.25 -5.63
C THR A 66 10.53 5.73 -5.64
N LYS A 67 11.75 5.23 -5.85
CA LYS A 67 12.04 3.80 -5.75
C LYS A 67 11.86 3.36 -4.31
N LEU A 68 11.07 2.32 -4.11
CA LEU A 68 10.79 1.75 -2.79
C LEU A 68 11.53 0.44 -2.64
N VAL A 69 12.24 0.30 -1.52
CA VAL A 69 12.89 -0.94 -1.13
C VAL A 69 12.18 -1.47 0.10
N TYR A 70 11.59 -2.65 -0.03
CA TYR A 70 11.06 -3.42 1.09
C TYR A 70 12.17 -4.36 1.54
N HIS A 71 12.81 -4.03 2.65
CA HIS A 71 13.84 -4.86 3.24
C HIS A 71 13.18 -5.86 4.17
N LEU A 72 13.48 -7.15 3.97
CA LEU A 72 13.10 -8.22 4.87
C LEU A 72 14.36 -8.89 5.40
N SER A 73 14.53 -8.82 6.72
CA SER A 73 15.68 -9.41 7.42
C SER A 73 15.34 -10.72 8.15
N SER A 74 14.06 -10.97 8.42
CA SER A 74 13.60 -12.11 9.22
C SER A 74 12.83 -13.13 8.39
N ASP A 75 12.88 -14.40 8.80
CA ASP A 75 12.12 -15.52 8.23
C ASP A 75 10.76 -15.76 8.91
N GLU A 76 10.33 -14.85 9.80
CA GLU A 76 9.08 -14.98 10.52
C GLU A 76 7.88 -14.84 9.54
N PRO A 77 6.95 -15.81 9.47
CA PRO A 77 5.93 -15.87 8.42
C PRO A 77 4.99 -14.66 8.35
N TRP A 78 4.62 -14.08 9.49
CA TRP A 78 3.74 -12.92 9.51
C TRP A 78 4.44 -11.70 8.89
N ARG A 79 5.65 -11.40 9.33
CA ARG A 79 6.49 -10.31 8.83
C ARG A 79 6.77 -10.49 7.34
N ALA A 80 7.15 -11.69 6.90
CA ALA A 80 7.36 -12.02 5.49
C ALA A 80 6.09 -11.79 4.66
N THR A 81 4.92 -12.16 5.20
CA THR A 81 3.62 -11.95 4.55
C THR A 81 3.33 -10.47 4.38
N ILE A 82 3.49 -9.64 5.42
CA ILE A 82 3.21 -8.20 5.34
C ILE A 82 4.19 -7.50 4.39
N ALA A 83 5.49 -7.79 4.46
CA ALA A 83 6.48 -7.22 3.55
C ALA A 83 6.13 -7.49 2.07
N LEU A 84 5.70 -8.72 1.77
CA LEU A 84 5.31 -9.11 0.42
C LEU A 84 3.97 -8.48 -0.02
N LEU A 85 2.98 -8.39 0.87
CA LEU A 85 1.70 -7.76 0.56
C LEU A 85 1.83 -6.26 0.31
N ASP A 86 2.60 -5.56 1.14
CA ASP A 86 2.81 -4.12 1.01
C ASP A 86 3.61 -3.79 -0.25
N SER A 87 4.68 -4.55 -0.53
CA SER A 87 5.46 -4.39 -1.77
C SER A 87 4.61 -4.64 -3.02
N GLN A 88 3.76 -5.67 -3.03
CA GLN A 88 2.81 -5.91 -4.11
C GLN A 88 1.79 -4.77 -4.26
N THR A 89 1.35 -4.17 -3.16
CA THR A 89 0.39 -3.06 -3.18
C THR A 89 1.03 -1.82 -3.79
N MET A 90 2.26 -1.47 -3.38
CA MET A 90 2.99 -0.35 -3.96
C MET A 90 3.29 -0.58 -5.45
N LEU A 91 3.62 -1.81 -5.84
CA LEU A 91 3.83 -2.15 -7.25
C LEU A 91 2.55 -1.92 -8.07
N LYS A 92 1.38 -2.33 -7.57
CA LYS A 92 0.08 -2.06 -8.20
C LYS A 92 -0.25 -0.58 -8.30
N MET A 93 0.21 0.22 -7.34
CA MET A 93 0.09 1.69 -7.35
C MET A 93 1.09 2.34 -8.33
N GLY A 94 1.92 1.55 -9.03
CA GLY A 94 2.84 2.00 -10.07
C GLY A 94 4.17 2.53 -9.56
N TYR A 95 4.56 2.23 -8.31
CA TYR A 95 5.91 2.48 -7.83
C TYR A 95 6.89 1.45 -8.42
N ASN A 96 8.17 1.84 -8.54
CA ASN A 96 9.24 0.87 -8.76
C ASN A 96 9.63 0.26 -7.41
N VAL A 97 9.36 -1.04 -7.25
CA VAL A 97 9.48 -1.73 -5.97
C VAL A 97 10.50 -2.85 -6.05
N THR A 98 11.45 -2.83 -5.12
CA THR A 98 12.39 -3.93 -4.89
C THR A 98 12.13 -4.57 -3.53
N LEU A 99 12.04 -5.89 -3.47
CA LEU A 99 12.09 -6.69 -2.26
C LEU A 99 13.54 -7.11 -2.03
N MET A 100 14.19 -6.55 -1.02
CA MET A 100 15.56 -6.86 -0.62
C MET A 100 15.55 -7.89 0.50
N LEU A 101 16.12 -9.06 0.26
CA LEU A 101 16.14 -10.18 1.20
C LEU A 101 17.55 -10.34 1.79
N SER A 102 17.64 -10.34 3.12
CA SER A 102 18.90 -10.48 3.85
C SER A 102 18.73 -11.31 5.11
N ILE A 103 19.84 -11.67 5.75
CA ILE A 103 19.88 -12.47 6.98
C ILE A 103 19.01 -13.73 6.82
N GLU A 104 17.90 -13.85 7.54
CA GLU A 104 16.99 -14.99 7.50
C GLU A 104 15.91 -14.82 6.41
N GLY A 105 15.59 -13.56 6.06
CA GLY A 105 14.63 -13.23 5.00
C GLY A 105 14.99 -13.81 3.62
N VAL A 106 16.23 -14.24 3.40
CA VAL A 106 16.66 -14.98 2.20
C VAL A 106 15.85 -16.26 1.95
N GLN A 107 15.26 -16.84 3.00
CA GLN A 107 14.35 -17.98 2.91
C GLN A 107 13.16 -17.70 1.98
N LEU A 108 12.69 -16.45 1.92
CA LEU A 108 11.60 -16.06 1.03
C LEU A 108 12.02 -16.03 -0.46
N GLY A 109 13.34 -16.00 -0.73
CA GLY A 109 13.92 -15.87 -2.06
C GLY A 109 14.35 -17.19 -2.71
N VAL A 110 14.19 -18.32 -2.02
CA VAL A 110 14.59 -19.66 -2.51
C VAL A 110 13.40 -20.49 -2.96
N LYS A 111 13.64 -21.41 -3.90
CA LYS A 111 12.62 -22.35 -4.42
C LYS A 111 12.09 -23.28 -3.33
N ASN A 112 12.96 -23.66 -2.40
CA ASN A 112 12.68 -24.63 -1.33
C ASN A 112 13.15 -24.08 0.01
N PRO A 113 12.40 -23.17 0.66
CA PRO A 113 12.72 -22.71 2.00
C PRO A 113 12.70 -23.88 2.99
N HIS A 114 13.36 -23.69 4.13
CA HIS A 114 13.28 -24.66 5.22
C HIS A 114 11.83 -24.92 5.62
N GLN A 115 11.42 -26.19 5.60
CA GLN A 115 10.01 -26.56 5.73
C GLN A 115 9.38 -26.14 7.06
N TYR A 116 10.15 -26.16 8.15
CA TYR A 116 9.67 -25.81 9.49
C TYR A 116 9.27 -24.33 9.62
N LEU A 117 9.70 -23.46 8.69
CA LEU A 117 9.34 -22.04 8.67
C LEU A 117 7.93 -21.81 8.11
N GLY A 118 7.34 -22.76 7.38
CA GLY A 118 6.00 -22.58 6.82
C GLY A 118 5.92 -21.51 5.71
N LEU A 119 7.03 -21.09 5.11
CA LEU A 119 7.08 -20.06 4.06
C LEU A 119 6.70 -20.55 2.66
N GLN A 120 6.53 -21.87 2.48
CA GLN A 120 6.20 -22.48 1.19
C GLN A 120 5.01 -21.84 0.44
N PRO A 121 3.89 -21.47 1.12
CA PRO A 121 2.78 -20.80 0.45
C PRO A 121 3.14 -19.44 -0.15
N LEU A 122 4.18 -18.75 0.34
CA LEU A 122 4.58 -17.43 -0.12
C LEU A 122 5.47 -17.46 -1.38
N ILE A 123 6.08 -18.60 -1.70
CA ILE A 123 7.00 -18.73 -2.86
C ILE A 123 6.31 -18.39 -4.18
N LYS A 124 5.04 -18.81 -4.33
CA LYS A 124 4.23 -18.42 -5.49
C LYS A 124 4.01 -16.90 -5.52
N ASN A 125 3.73 -16.28 -4.37
CA ASN A 125 3.47 -14.85 -4.29
C ASN A 125 4.72 -14.01 -4.65
N VAL A 126 5.92 -14.50 -4.35
CA VAL A 126 7.19 -13.89 -4.76
C VAL A 126 7.37 -14.01 -6.28
N SER A 127 7.11 -15.19 -6.85
CA SER A 127 7.15 -15.40 -8.30
C SER A 127 6.13 -14.50 -9.04
N ASP A 128 4.93 -14.36 -8.48
CA ASP A 128 3.89 -13.47 -9.00
C ASP A 128 4.26 -11.98 -8.86
N PHE A 129 5.06 -11.61 -7.85
CA PHE A 129 5.57 -10.25 -7.69
C PHE A 129 6.61 -9.93 -8.77
N ILE A 130 7.54 -10.86 -9.03
CA ILE A 130 8.54 -10.75 -10.10
C ILE A 130 7.86 -10.63 -11.48
N SER A 131 6.88 -11.48 -11.77
CA SER A 131 6.19 -11.48 -13.07
C SER A 131 5.40 -10.19 -13.34
N LYS A 132 5.04 -9.44 -12.29
CA LYS A 132 4.38 -8.13 -12.37
C LYS A 132 5.36 -6.95 -12.44
N GLY A 133 6.66 -7.22 -12.55
CA GLY A 133 7.70 -6.20 -12.70
C GLY A 133 8.36 -5.77 -11.37
N GLY A 134 8.05 -6.43 -10.27
CA GLY A 134 8.79 -6.26 -9.01
C GLY A 134 10.20 -6.86 -9.12
N GLN A 135 11.17 -6.27 -8.43
CA GLN A 135 12.54 -6.81 -8.36
C GLN A 135 12.75 -7.52 -7.04
N VAL A 136 13.37 -8.70 -7.05
CA VAL A 136 13.79 -9.40 -5.82
C VAL A 136 15.30 -9.48 -5.83
N ILE A 137 15.94 -8.92 -4.80
CA ILE A 137 17.40 -8.95 -4.67
C ILE A 137 17.78 -9.64 -3.37
N ILE A 138 18.60 -10.67 -3.46
CA ILE A 138 18.96 -11.57 -2.36
C ILE A 138 20.42 -11.35 -1.98
N CYS A 139 20.71 -11.04 -0.73
CA CYS A 139 22.08 -10.94 -0.24
C CYS A 139 22.82 -12.28 -0.40
N GLU A 140 23.87 -12.29 -1.22
CA GLU A 140 24.62 -13.52 -1.53
C GLU A 140 25.23 -14.18 -0.29
N THR A 141 25.81 -13.36 0.60
CA THR A 141 26.48 -13.89 1.81
C THR A 141 25.47 -14.51 2.76
N CYS A 142 24.30 -13.88 2.94
CA CYS A 142 23.25 -14.42 3.78
C CYS A 142 22.66 -15.71 3.21
N LEU A 143 22.48 -15.78 1.88
CA LEU A 143 22.01 -16.98 1.19
C LEU A 143 22.94 -18.18 1.45
N LYS A 144 24.25 -17.98 1.32
CA LYS A 144 25.26 -19.01 1.60
C LYS A 144 25.30 -19.41 3.06
N ILE A 145 25.19 -18.45 4.00
CA ILE A 145 25.11 -18.74 5.44
C ILE A 145 23.86 -19.56 5.77
N ALA A 146 22.74 -19.30 5.09
CA ALA A 146 21.52 -20.08 5.23
C ALA A 146 21.59 -21.50 4.61
N GLY A 147 22.72 -21.86 3.97
CA GLY A 147 22.97 -23.19 3.43
C GLY A 147 22.51 -23.40 1.99
N TYR A 148 22.29 -22.32 1.23
CA TYR A 148 21.85 -22.37 -0.16
C TYR A 148 22.93 -21.93 -1.15
N ASP A 149 22.81 -22.41 -2.37
CA ASP A 149 23.59 -21.96 -3.52
C ASP A 149 22.79 -20.97 -4.40
N ASN A 150 23.50 -20.22 -5.24
CA ASN A 150 22.88 -19.26 -6.16
C ASN A 150 21.88 -19.91 -7.14
N THR A 151 21.93 -21.23 -7.33
CA THR A 151 20.99 -21.99 -8.16
C THR A 151 19.64 -22.26 -7.48
N ASP A 152 19.58 -22.14 -6.16
CA ASP A 152 18.40 -22.47 -5.36
C ASP A 152 17.38 -21.33 -5.31
N ILE A 153 17.76 -20.14 -5.79
CA ILE A 153 16.89 -18.95 -5.77
C ILE A 153 15.70 -19.08 -6.72
N ILE A 154 14.61 -18.38 -6.41
CA ILE A 154 13.46 -18.23 -7.29
C ILE A 154 13.89 -17.58 -8.60
N ASN A 155 13.45 -18.15 -9.72
CA ASN A 155 13.78 -17.66 -11.06
C ASN A 155 13.37 -16.19 -11.22
N GLY A 156 14.26 -15.37 -11.76
CA GLY A 156 14.06 -13.92 -11.91
C GLY A 156 14.50 -13.09 -10.70
N SER A 157 14.90 -13.73 -9.60
CA SER A 157 15.60 -13.05 -8.51
C SER A 157 17.04 -12.74 -8.90
N ILE A 158 17.61 -11.71 -8.27
CA ILE A 158 18.96 -11.23 -8.52
C ILE A 158 19.81 -11.51 -7.27
N ILE A 159 20.97 -12.13 -7.46
CA ILE A 159 21.98 -12.23 -6.40
C ILE A 159 22.62 -10.86 -6.22
N GLY A 160 22.49 -10.30 -5.02
CA GLY A 160 23.04 -9.02 -4.65
C GLY A 160 24.39 -9.15 -3.98
N ASP A 161 25.43 -8.78 -4.73
CA ASP A 161 26.75 -8.50 -4.18
C ASP A 161 26.76 -7.13 -3.43
N PRO A 162 27.82 -6.80 -2.68
CA PRO A 162 27.90 -5.54 -1.96
C PRO A 162 27.75 -4.29 -2.84
N LYS A 163 28.15 -4.34 -4.11
CA LYS A 163 28.04 -3.21 -5.05
C LYS A 163 26.59 -3.01 -5.51
N ILE A 164 25.87 -4.09 -5.81
CA ILE A 164 24.44 -4.05 -6.14
C ILE A 164 23.65 -3.53 -4.94
N MET A 165 23.94 -4.04 -3.74
CA MET A 165 23.29 -3.59 -2.50
C MET A 165 23.53 -2.10 -2.23
N ALA A 166 24.78 -1.64 -2.33
CA ALA A 166 25.10 -0.22 -2.15
C ALA A 166 24.36 0.66 -3.17
N ASN A 167 24.28 0.24 -4.43
CA ASN A 167 23.54 0.97 -5.47
C ASN A 167 22.02 0.95 -5.23
N LEU A 168 21.47 -0.14 -4.71
CA LEU A 168 20.05 -0.26 -4.39
C LEU A 168 19.65 0.72 -3.29
N LEU A 169 20.49 0.90 -2.28
CA LEU A 169 20.20 1.76 -1.13
C LEU A 169 20.55 3.23 -1.39
N ASN A 170 21.31 3.53 -2.45
CA ASN A 170 21.64 4.89 -2.84
C ASN A 170 20.40 5.58 -3.45
N GLN A 171 19.78 6.48 -2.69
CA GLN A 171 18.61 7.30 -3.10
C GLN A 171 17.29 6.52 -3.21
N THR A 172 17.04 5.61 -2.28
CA THR A 172 15.77 4.89 -2.17
C THR A 172 15.14 5.08 -0.80
N THR A 173 13.80 4.98 -0.74
CA THR A 173 13.10 4.90 0.54
C THR A 173 13.04 3.43 0.94
N VAL A 174 13.58 3.12 2.12
CA VAL A 174 13.59 1.76 2.67
C VAL A 174 12.48 1.62 3.71
N VAL A 175 11.65 0.60 3.54
CA VAL A 175 10.70 0.13 4.55
C VAL A 175 11.24 -1.20 5.07
N ASP A 176 11.59 -1.23 6.36
CA ASP A 176 12.21 -2.39 6.98
C ASP A 176 11.19 -3.26 7.69
N TYR A 177 11.36 -4.57 7.51
CA TYR A 177 10.62 -5.64 8.14
C TYR A 177 11.61 -6.59 8.81
#